data_AF-A0A932UH65-F1
#
_entry.id   AF-A0A932UH65-F1
#
_cell.length_a   1.000
_cell.length_b   1.000
_cell.length_c   1.000
_cell.angle_alpha   90.00
_cell.angle_beta   90.00
_cell.angle_gamma   90.00
#
_symmetry.space_group_name_H-M   'P 1'
#
loop_
_entity.id
_entity.type
_entity.pdbx_description
1 polymer ?
#
loop_
_entity_poly.entity_id
_entity_poly.type
_entity_poly.pdbx_seq_one_letter_code
_entity_poly.pdbx_strand_id
1 'polypeptide(L)' 'MREYRAGELAPPGRYVRIDHECRRIVTLSERGQLPGSLDGRAALYRALLFDPGARCQSAKSRHRRPSRPNDLSGASSR' A
#
# COMPACT_ATOMS: atom_id res chain seq x y z
N MET A 1 5.27 11.96 17.26
CA MET A 1 5.16 11.74 15.79
C MET A 1 5.27 13.09 15.12
N ARG A 2 6.05 13.21 14.04
CA ARG A 2 6.28 14.50 13.36
C ARG A 2 5.24 14.73 12.27
N GLU A 3 4.75 15.96 12.20
CA GLU A 3 3.83 16.44 11.18
C GLU A 3 4.59 17.32 10.18
N TYR A 4 4.17 17.27 8.93
CA TYR A 4 4.79 17.99 7.82
C TYR A 4 3.74 18.84 7.11
N ARG A 5 4.14 20.02 6.65
CA ARG A 5 3.28 20.92 5.88
C ARG A 5 3.36 20.60 4.39
N ALA A 6 2.30 20.92 3.66
CA ALA A 6 2.36 20.99 2.19
C ALA A 6 3.55 21.84 1.72
N GLY A 7 4.28 21.36 0.71
CA GLY A 7 5.49 22.00 0.20
C GLY A 7 6.75 21.78 1.07
N GLU A 8 6.63 21.20 2.27
CA GLU A 8 7.79 20.89 3.10
C GLU A 8 8.54 19.66 2.56
N LEU A 9 9.87 19.71 2.67
CA LEU A 9 10.75 18.64 2.25
C LEU A 9 10.73 17.51 3.30
N ALA A 10 10.10 16.38 2.96
CA ALA A 10 9.94 15.24 3.83
C ALA A 10 10.85 14.07 3.41
N PRO A 11 11.32 13.24 4.36
CA PRO A 11 12.09 12.04 4.04
C PRO A 11 11.26 11.01 3.24
N PRO A 12 11.88 10.00 2.62
CA PRO A 12 11.14 8.89 2.01
C PRO A 12 10.27 8.19 3.06
N GLY A 13 9.05 7.85 2.68
CA GLY A 13 8.07 7.27 3.60
C GLY A 13 6.64 7.40 3.10
N ARG A 14 5.70 6.91 3.92
CA ARG A 14 4.26 7.05 3.68
C ARG A 14 3.70 8.13 4.59
N TYR A 15 2.87 8.98 4.01
CA TYR A 15 2.27 10.13 4.66
C TYR A 15 0.76 10.08 4.46
N VAL A 16 0.00 10.38 5.50
CA VAL A 16 -1.44 10.56 5.40
C VAL A 16 -1.77 12.03 5.57
N ARG A 17 -2.55 12.58 4.64
CA ARG A 17 -3.10 13.92 4.78
C ARG A 17 -4.16 13.90 5.89
N ILE A 18 -3.98 14.78 6.88
CA ILE A 18 -4.93 15.03 7.95
C ILE A 18 -5.84 16.16 7.45
N ASP A 19 -6.93 15.79 6.79
CA ASP A 19 -7.99 16.73 6.37
C ASP A 19 -9.34 16.17 6.83
N HIS A 20 -10.33 17.03 7.02
CA HIS A 20 -11.62 16.68 7.63
C HIS A 20 -12.46 15.72 6.75
N GLU A 21 -12.26 15.74 5.43
CA GLU A 21 -13.15 15.03 4.50
C GLU A 21 -12.48 13.91 3.69
N CYS A 22 -11.17 14.01 3.41
CA CYS A 22 -10.49 13.07 2.50
C CYS A 22 -9.13 12.60 3.04
N ARG A 23 -9.05 11.32 3.44
CA ARG A 23 -7.78 10.65 3.77
C ARG A 23 -7.03 10.30 2.49
N ARG A 24 -6.09 11.16 2.09
CA ARG A 24 -5.17 10.90 0.97
C ARG A 24 -3.83 10.37 1.47
N ILE A 25 -3.39 9.22 0.96
CA ILE A 25 -2.07 8.67 1.26
C ILE A 25 -1.08 9.11 0.17
N VAL A 26 0.07 9.61 0.59
CA VAL A 26 1.19 10.01 -0.27
C VAL A 26 2.38 9.12 0.08
N THR A 27 3.02 8.55 -0.93
CA THR A 27 4.26 7.78 -0.76
C THR A 27 5.39 8.54 -1.43
N LEU A 28 6.45 8.84 -0.68
CA LEU A 28 7.68 9.40 -1.19
C LEU A 28 8.73 8.29 -1.26
N SER A 29 9.20 7.98 -2.46
CA SER A 29 10.29 7.00 -2.68
C SER A 29 11.66 7.58 -2.34
N GLU A 30 11.79 8.90 -2.40
CA GLU A 30 12.99 9.67 -2.09
C GLU A 30 12.61 10.94 -1.34
N ARG A 31 13.61 11.68 -0.85
CA ARG A 31 13.36 12.94 -0.15
C ARG A 31 12.75 13.95 -1.11
N GLY A 32 11.55 14.44 -0.81
CA GLY A 32 10.79 15.27 -1.74
C GLY A 32 9.77 16.18 -1.05
N GLN A 33 9.22 17.10 -1.82
CA GLN A 33 8.17 17.99 -1.31
C GLN A 33 6.83 17.26 -1.25
N LEU A 34 6.11 17.45 -0.14
CA LEU A 34 4.74 16.94 -0.03
C LEU A 34 3.80 17.76 -0.90
N PRO A 35 2.84 17.12 -1.60
CA PRO A 35 1.96 17.81 -2.53
C PRO A 35 1.11 18.87 -1.81
N GLY A 36 0.92 20.00 -2.50
CA GLY A 36 0.00 21.05 -2.08
C GLY A 36 -1.45 20.56 -2.01
N SER A 37 -2.27 21.23 -1.21
CA SER A 37 -3.72 21.11 -1.38
C SER A 37 -4.15 21.89 -2.61
N LEU A 38 -5.04 21.32 -3.41
CA LEU A 38 -5.65 22.02 -4.54
C LEU A 38 -6.67 23.08 -4.07
N ASP A 39 -7.13 22.98 -2.83
CA ASP A 39 -8.16 23.86 -2.24
C ASP A 39 -7.60 25.19 -1.68
N GLY A 40 -6.31 25.48 -1.90
CA GLY A 40 -5.65 26.68 -1.35
C GLY A 40 -5.46 26.68 0.17
N ARG A 41 -5.90 25.63 0.88
CA ARG A 41 -5.69 25.45 2.32
C ARG A 41 -4.38 24.73 2.62
N ALA A 42 -3.74 25.08 3.74
CA ALA A 42 -2.54 24.39 4.20
C ALA A 42 -2.86 22.94 4.58
N ALA A 43 -2.46 21.98 3.73
CA ALA A 43 -2.59 20.56 4.07
C ALA A 43 -1.50 20.15 5.06
N LEU A 44 -1.91 19.39 6.08
CA LEU A 44 -1.02 18.75 7.04
C LEU A 44 -0.88 17.26 6.73
N TYR A 45 0.33 16.76 6.85
CA TYR A 45 0.67 15.37 6.61
C TYR A 45 1.29 14.75 7.84
N ARG A 46 0.86 13.54 8.17
CA ARG A 46 1.45 12.75 9.25
C ARG A 46 2.21 11.57 8.67
N ALA A 47 3.44 11.37 9.13
CA ALA A 47 4.19 10.17 8.79
C ALA A 47 3.48 8.93 9.34
N LEU A 48 3.17 7.98 8.47
CA LEU A 48 2.81 6.63 8.85
C LEU A 48 4.13 5.91 9.14
N LEU A 49 4.31 5.46 10.37
CA LEU A 49 5.43 4.60 10.74
C LEU A 49 5.34 3.36 9.85
N PHE A 50 6.23 3.31 8.86
CA PHE A 50 6.38 2.15 8.02
C PHE A 50 7.01 1.09 8.91
N ASP A 51 6.25 0.06 9.26
CA ASP A 51 6.85 -1.18 9.75
C ASP A 51 7.37 -1.90 8.50
N PRO A 52 8.69 -1.98 8.26
CA PRO A 52 9.21 -2.69 7.09
C PRO A 52 8.91 -4.20 7.11
N GLY A 53 8.38 -4.73 8.23
CA GLY A 53 7.84 -6.09 8.35
C GLY A 53 6.36 -6.22 7.98
N ALA A 54 5.61 -5.12 7.89
CA ALA A 54 4.23 -5.11 7.40
C ALA A 54 4.21 -5.24 5.88
N ARG A 55 4.58 -6.42 5.37
CA ARG A 55 4.19 -6.88 4.04
C ARG A 55 2.71 -6.57 3.89
N CYS A 56 2.38 -5.64 2.99
CA CYS A 56 1.05 -5.55 2.41
C CYS A 56 0.75 -6.91 1.76
N GLN A 57 0.16 -7.83 2.54
CA GLN A 57 -0.52 -9.01 2.04
C GLN A 57 -1.81 -8.55 1.37
N SER A 58 -1.70 -7.74 0.32
CA SER A 58 -2.81 -7.56 -0.63
C SER A 58 -2.90 -8.86 -1.44
N ALA A 59 -3.58 -9.81 -0.81
CA ALA A 59 -4.44 -10.83 -1.40
C ALA A 59 -4.36 -10.96 -2.94
N LYS A 60 -3.35 -11.66 -3.44
CA LYS A 60 -3.52 -12.49 -4.63
C LYS A 60 -3.87 -13.91 -4.18
N SER A 61 -4.97 -14.04 -3.44
CA SER A 61 -5.62 -15.32 -3.19
C SER A 61 -6.83 -15.43 -4.10
N ARG A 62 -6.61 -15.78 -5.37
CA ARG A 62 -7.62 -16.46 -6.18
C ARG A 62 -6.95 -17.51 -7.05
N HIS A 63 -6.97 -18.72 -6.49
CA HIS A 63 -7.01 -20.02 -7.17
C HIS A 63 -5.90 -20.35 -8.17
N ARG A 64 -4.74 -20.79 -7.65
CA ARG A 64 -4.02 -21.87 -8.34
C ARG A 64 -4.87 -23.13 -8.24
N ARG A 65 -5.41 -23.58 -9.38
CA ARG A 65 -5.88 -24.96 -9.56
C ARG A 65 -4.83 -25.91 -8.96
N PRO A 66 -5.19 -26.83 -8.06
CA PRO A 66 -4.32 -27.96 -7.80
C PRO A 66 -4.35 -28.84 -9.06
N SER A 67 -3.22 -28.89 -9.77
CA SER A 67 -2.94 -29.99 -10.69
C SER A 67 -2.93 -31.27 -9.87
N ARG A 68 -3.89 -32.17 -10.09
CA ARG A 68 -3.79 -33.55 -9.60
C ARG A 68 -2.96 -34.34 -10.61
N PRO A 69 -1.78 -34.86 -10.27
CA PRO A 69 -1.28 -36.06 -10.89
C PRO A 69 -1.80 -37.23 -10.04
N ASN A 70 -2.66 -38.06 -10.60
CA ASN A 70 -2.71 -39.43 -10.12
C ASN A 70 -3.08 -40.35 -11.27
N ASP A 71 -2.01 -40.91 -11.85
CA ASP A 71 -2.02 -42.15 -12.57
C ASP A 71 -2.44 -43.26 -11.60
N LEU A 72 -3.55 -43.94 -11.88
CA LEU A 72 -3.80 -45.28 -11.38
C LEU A 72 -4.40 -46.10 -12.51
N SER A 73 -3.51 -46.93 -13.06
CA SER A 73 -3.77 -48.14 -13.81
C SER A 73 -4.98 -48.94 -13.32
N GLY A 74 -5.70 -49.52 -14.29
CA GLY A 74 -6.36 -50.82 -14.16
C GLY A 74 -7.83 -50.81 -13.74
N ALA A 75 -8.73 -51.10 -14.69
CA ALA A 75 -9.52 -52.35 -14.70
C ALA A 75 -10.79 -52.26 -15.57
N SER A 76 -11.02 -53.37 -16.28
CA SER A 76 -12.31 -53.96 -16.63
C SER A 76 -13.09 -53.51 -17.88
N SER A 77 -13.02 -54.41 -18.87
CA SER A 77 -14.14 -55.16 -19.47
C SER A 77 -15.14 -54.41 -20.35
N ARG A 78 -15.05 -54.67 -21.67
CA ARG A 78 -16.07 -55.43 -22.42
C ARG A 78 -15.52 -55.86 -23.78
#